data_AF-A0A957TQA1-F1
#
_entry.id   AF-A0A957TQA1-F1
#
_cell.length_a   1.000
_cell.length_b   1.000
_cell.length_c   1.000
_cell.angle_alpha   90.00
_cell.angle_beta   90.00
_cell.angle_gamma   90.00
#
_symmetry.space_group_name_H-M   'P 1'
#
loop_
_entity.id
_entity.type
_entity.pdbx_description
1 polymer ?
#
loop_
_entity_poly.entity_id
_entity_poly.type
_entity_poly.pdbx_seq_one_letter_code
_entity_poly.pdbx_strand_id
1 'polypeptide(L)'
;MEFNDIKAELEAWQHRPDLRQTHHLWARAEALDFLHFAATILPELAAPQDAAAALTREVTHLTEELTACNDALFQWVRTAIAGGALRGNSLRAYFDQFVTPPEEGGDLSFLSVVNDGVHTSYGALDVLVDGIFGLQDAPAPTVTRTAEMVHCEETPAL
;
A
#
# COMPACT_ATOMS: atom_id res chain seq x y z
N MET A 1 -7.26 -19.47 5.10
CA MET A 1 -6.89 -18.75 6.33
C MET A 1 -8.00 -18.96 7.34
N GLU A 2 -7.67 -19.47 8.53
CA GLU A 2 -8.63 -19.72 9.61
C GLU A 2 -8.83 -18.47 10.48
N PHE A 3 -9.87 -18.47 11.33
CA PHE A 3 -10.16 -17.36 12.24
C PHE A 3 -8.98 -17.01 13.16
N ASN A 4 -8.28 -18.02 13.67
CA ASN A 4 -7.13 -17.82 14.55
C ASN A 4 -5.92 -17.26 13.78
N ASP A 5 -5.78 -17.56 12.48
CA ASP A 5 -4.73 -17.00 11.65
C ASP A 5 -4.94 -15.50 11.46
N ILE A 6 -6.17 -15.07 11.11
CA ILE A 6 -6.52 -13.64 10.98
C ILE A 6 -6.26 -12.91 12.29
N LYS A 7 -6.63 -13.52 13.42
CA LYS A 7 -6.42 -12.93 14.73
C LYS A 7 -4.93 -12.74 15.04
N ALA A 8 -4.11 -13.77 14.83
CA ALA A 8 -2.67 -13.70 15.10
C ALA A 8 -1.98 -12.67 14.20
N GLU A 9 -2.36 -12.62 12.92
CA GLU A 9 -1.82 -11.66 11.96
C GLU A 9 -2.23 -10.22 12.31
N LEU A 10 -3.50 -10.00 12.70
CA LEU A 10 -3.96 -8.70 13.18
C LEU A 10 -3.19 -8.24 14.42
N GLU A 11 -2.99 -9.14 15.39
CA GLU A 11 -2.19 -8.85 16.58
C GLU A 11 -0.75 -8.47 16.20
N ALA A 12 -0.13 -9.13 15.21
CA ALA A 12 1.19 -8.77 14.72
C ALA A 12 1.24 -7.34 14.16
N TRP A 13 0.26 -6.96 13.32
CA TRP A 13 0.18 -5.60 12.78
C TRP A 13 -0.07 -4.54 13.86
N GLN A 14 -0.92 -4.82 14.85
CA GLN A 14 -1.18 -3.90 15.96
C GLN A 14 0.11 -3.57 16.75
N HIS A 15 0.99 -4.55 16.95
CA HIS A 15 2.24 -4.41 17.70
C HIS A 15 3.40 -3.80 16.90
N ARG A 16 3.20 -3.42 15.64
CA ARG A 16 4.20 -2.75 14.81
C ARG A 16 4.12 -1.22 14.96
N PRO A 17 5.00 -0.57 15.76
CA PRO A 17 4.98 0.88 15.93
C PRO A 17 5.46 1.64 14.69
N ASP A 18 6.24 0.98 13.84
CA ASP A 18 6.78 1.51 12.59
C ASP A 18 5.68 1.86 11.58
N LEU A 19 4.54 1.18 11.60
CA LEU A 19 3.40 1.49 10.71
C LEU A 19 2.92 2.94 10.84
N ARG A 20 3.07 3.57 12.01
CA ARG A 20 2.63 4.96 12.23
C ARG A 20 3.66 5.99 11.76
N GLN A 21 4.82 5.53 11.30
CA GLN A 21 5.88 6.40 10.84
C GLN A 21 5.71 6.76 9.37
N THR A 22 6.08 7.99 9.02
CA THR A 22 5.81 8.58 7.71
C THR A 22 6.44 7.81 6.54
N HIS A 23 7.62 7.23 6.75
CA HIS A 23 8.40 6.54 5.71
C HIS A 23 8.01 5.07 5.53
N HIS A 24 7.23 4.48 6.45
CA HIS A 24 6.76 3.09 6.36
C HIS A 24 5.47 2.97 5.55
N LEU A 25 5.40 3.64 4.39
CA LEU A 25 4.21 3.59 3.54
C LEU A 25 4.00 2.21 2.92
N TRP A 26 5.08 1.51 2.56
CA TRP A 26 5.01 0.15 2.04
C TRP A 26 4.35 -0.81 3.05
N ALA A 27 4.85 -0.84 4.30
CA ALA A 27 4.30 -1.70 5.34
C ALA A 27 2.86 -1.33 5.70
N ARG A 28 2.49 -0.04 5.61
CA ARG A 28 1.09 0.39 5.75
C ARG A 28 0.20 -0.09 4.61
N ALA A 29 0.68 -0.06 3.37
CA ALA A 29 -0.08 -0.56 2.23
C ALA A 29 -0.35 -2.06 2.38
N GLU A 30 0.68 -2.85 2.71
CA GLU A 30 0.54 -4.28 2.97
C GLU A 30 -0.42 -4.58 4.13
N ALA A 31 -0.31 -3.84 5.23
CA ALA A 31 -1.24 -3.97 6.36
C ALA A 31 -2.69 -3.64 5.96
N LEU A 32 -2.90 -2.58 5.17
CA LEU A 32 -4.23 -2.19 4.69
C LEU A 32 -4.82 -3.23 3.73
N ASP A 33 -4.01 -3.83 2.85
CA ASP A 33 -4.43 -4.93 1.96
C ASP A 33 -4.87 -6.15 2.78
N PHE A 34 -4.09 -6.52 3.80
CA PHE A 34 -4.46 -7.59 4.73
C PHE A 34 -5.76 -7.27 5.47
N LEU A 35 -5.92 -6.05 5.99
CA LEU A 35 -7.13 -5.63 6.71
C LEU A 35 -8.37 -5.64 5.81
N HIS A 36 -8.23 -5.24 4.54
CA HIS A 36 -9.29 -5.31 3.55
C HIS A 36 -9.70 -6.77 3.28
N PHE A 37 -8.71 -7.65 3.10
CA PHE A 37 -8.94 -9.08 2.97
C PHE A 37 -9.64 -9.67 4.21
N ALA A 38 -9.15 -9.36 5.41
CA ALA A 38 -9.73 -9.82 6.67
C ALA A 38 -11.19 -9.35 6.83
N ALA A 39 -11.49 -8.10 6.51
CA ALA A 39 -12.86 -7.56 6.56
C ALA A 39 -13.80 -8.31 5.60
N THR A 40 -13.29 -8.77 4.45
CA THR A 40 -14.07 -9.52 3.45
C THR A 40 -14.36 -10.95 3.91
N ILE A 41 -13.38 -11.62 4.51
CA ILE A 41 -13.47 -13.05 4.86
C ILE A 41 -14.10 -13.29 6.25
N LEU A 42 -13.93 -12.37 7.20
CA LEU A 42 -14.42 -12.56 8.58
C LEU A 42 -15.90 -12.94 8.71
N PRO A 43 -16.84 -12.37 7.92
CA PRO A 43 -18.26 -12.76 7.97
C PRO A 43 -18.53 -14.21 7.53
N GLU A 44 -17.63 -14.80 6.74
CA GLU A 44 -17.78 -16.15 6.19
C GLU A 44 -17.18 -17.24 7.08
N LEU A 45 -16.35 -16.85 8.07
CA LEU A 45 -15.68 -17.79 8.94
C LEU A 45 -16.61 -18.34 10.03
N ALA A 46 -16.51 -19.65 10.28
CA ALA A 46 -17.21 -20.31 11.37
C ALA A 46 -16.58 -19.93 12.73
N ALA A 47 -17.02 -18.81 13.31
CA ALA A 47 -16.58 -18.32 14.61
C ALA A 47 -17.77 -17.92 15.50
N PRO A 48 -17.61 -17.92 16.85
CA PRO A 48 -18.62 -17.36 17.75
C PRO A 48 -18.94 -15.91 17.37
N GLN A 49 -20.22 -15.56 17.33
CA GLN A 49 -20.69 -14.24 16.85
C GLN A 49 -20.02 -13.08 17.59
N ASP A 50 -19.86 -13.19 18.92
CA ASP A 50 -19.21 -12.14 19.73
C ASP A 50 -17.71 -12.00 19.41
N ALA A 51 -17.03 -13.11 19.14
CA ALA A 51 -15.60 -13.11 18.80
C ALA A 51 -15.36 -12.53 17.41
N ALA A 52 -16.18 -12.90 16.43
CA ALA A 52 -16.15 -12.32 15.09
C ALA A 52 -16.42 -10.80 15.14
N ALA A 53 -17.46 -10.38 15.88
CA ALA A 53 -17.80 -8.96 16.02
C ALA A 53 -16.72 -8.15 16.77
N ALA A 54 -15.99 -8.75 17.72
CA ALA A 54 -14.84 -8.12 18.34
C ALA A 54 -13.71 -7.91 17.32
N LEU A 55 -13.35 -8.96 16.58
CA LEU A 55 -12.26 -8.89 15.61
C LEU A 55 -12.58 -7.93 14.45
N THR A 56 -13.82 -7.90 13.96
CA THR A 56 -14.24 -6.91 12.96
C THR A 56 -14.05 -5.48 13.45
N ARG A 57 -14.38 -5.18 14.72
CA ARG A 57 -14.16 -3.83 15.28
C ARG A 57 -12.67 -3.48 15.35
N GLU A 58 -11.83 -4.43 15.70
CA GLU A 58 -10.38 -4.21 15.74
C GLU A 58 -9.80 -3.99 14.34
N VAL A 59 -10.24 -4.76 13.34
CA VAL A 59 -9.89 -4.55 11.93
C VAL A 59 -10.31 -3.15 11.49
N THR A 60 -11.56 -2.75 11.72
CA THR A 60 -12.05 -1.41 11.37
C THR A 60 -11.24 -0.32 12.04
N HIS A 61 -10.97 -0.44 13.35
CA HIS A 61 -10.18 0.55 14.07
C HIS A 61 -8.77 0.70 13.51
N LEU A 62 -8.07 -0.41 13.24
CA LEU A 62 -6.72 -0.34 12.67
C LEU A 62 -6.73 0.22 11.24
N THR A 63 -7.73 -0.12 10.42
CA THR A 63 -7.90 0.46 9.08
C THR A 63 -8.07 1.98 9.15
N GLU A 64 -8.94 2.47 10.02
CA GLU A 64 -9.17 3.91 10.20
C GLU A 64 -7.89 4.64 10.65
N GLU A 65 -7.16 4.04 11.60
CA GLU A 65 -5.90 4.59 12.11
C GLU A 65 -4.83 4.70 11.01
N LEU A 66 -4.58 3.61 10.28
CA LEU A 66 -3.56 3.60 9.22
C LEU A 66 -3.95 4.49 8.03
N THR A 67 -5.24 4.54 7.69
CA THR A 67 -5.77 5.46 6.68
C THR A 67 -5.55 6.91 7.10
N ALA A 68 -5.83 7.27 8.35
CA ALA A 68 -5.56 8.62 8.86
C ALA A 68 -4.07 8.98 8.80
N CYS A 69 -3.17 8.04 9.06
CA CYS A 69 -1.73 8.24 8.88
C CYS A 69 -1.37 8.50 7.40
N ASN A 70 -2.01 7.80 6.45
CA ASN A 70 -1.81 8.01 5.02
C ASN A 70 -2.32 9.39 4.60
N ASP A 71 -3.54 9.76 5.01
CA ASP A 71 -4.14 11.07 4.71
C ASP A 71 -3.28 12.23 5.22
N ALA A 72 -2.77 12.12 6.44
CA ALA A 72 -1.87 13.12 7.02
C ALA A 72 -0.58 13.28 6.19
N LEU A 73 0.02 12.17 5.76
CA LEU A 73 1.18 12.17 4.87
C LEU A 73 0.85 12.84 3.53
N PHE A 74 -0.23 12.42 2.87
CA PHE A 74 -0.61 12.95 1.56
C PHE A 74 -0.95 14.44 1.62
N GLN A 75 -1.63 14.88 2.68
CA GLN A 75 -1.93 16.30 2.89
C GLN A 75 -0.65 17.12 3.13
N TRP A 76 0.32 16.59 3.87
CA TRP A 76 1.60 17.25 4.07
C TRP A 76 2.36 17.38 2.74
N VAL A 77 2.44 16.32 1.93
CA VAL A 77 3.14 16.36 0.62
C VAL A 77 2.48 17.37 -0.31
N ARG A 78 1.14 17.34 -0.43
CA ARG A 78 0.39 18.33 -1.23
C ARG A 78 0.71 19.76 -0.80
N THR A 79 0.72 20.02 0.50
CA THR A 79 1.04 21.33 1.08
C THR A 79 2.48 21.75 0.76
N ALA A 80 3.43 20.82 0.87
CA ALA A 80 4.85 21.08 0.60
C ALA A 80 5.13 21.34 -0.89
N ILE A 81 4.44 20.64 -1.81
CA ILE A 81 4.50 20.90 -3.25
C ILE A 81 3.90 22.27 -3.58
N ALA A 82 2.69 22.56 -3.06
CA ALA A 82 1.99 23.83 -3.29
C ALA A 82 2.80 25.03 -2.77
N GLY A 83 3.37 24.92 -1.58
CA GLY A 83 4.25 25.92 -0.97
C GLY A 83 5.64 26.01 -1.61
N GLY A 84 5.98 25.08 -2.52
CA GLY A 84 7.25 25.05 -3.23
C GLY A 84 8.44 24.50 -2.43
N ALA A 85 8.20 23.95 -1.25
CA ALA A 85 9.22 23.28 -0.43
C ALA A 85 9.69 21.96 -1.06
N LEU A 86 8.80 21.25 -1.77
CA LEU A 86 9.14 20.08 -2.58
C LEU A 86 9.03 20.42 -4.07
N ARG A 87 10.19 20.64 -4.71
CA ARG A 87 10.33 20.91 -6.16
C ARG A 87 11.62 20.34 -6.74
N GLY A 88 11.58 19.92 -8.00
CA GLY A 88 12.75 19.43 -8.73
C GLY A 88 13.49 18.33 -7.95
N ASN A 89 14.78 18.54 -7.68
CA ASN A 89 15.63 17.58 -6.98
C ASN A 89 15.16 17.27 -5.55
N SER A 90 14.56 18.24 -4.84
CA SER A 90 14.07 18.00 -3.47
C SER A 90 12.84 17.09 -3.45
N LEU A 91 11.97 17.21 -4.45
CA LEU A 91 10.83 16.30 -4.62
C LEU A 91 11.33 14.90 -4.98
N ARG A 92 12.30 14.79 -5.89
CA ARG A 92 12.90 13.50 -6.26
C ARG A 92 13.52 12.80 -5.04
N ALA A 93 14.38 13.51 -4.31
CA ALA A 93 15.04 12.97 -3.11
C ALA A 93 14.04 12.59 -2.00
N TYR A 94 12.89 13.27 -1.93
CA TYR A 94 11.81 12.89 -1.03
C TYR A 94 11.15 11.57 -1.48
N PHE A 95 10.82 11.43 -2.76
CA PHE A 95 10.21 10.21 -3.30
C PHE A 95 11.13 8.99 -3.31
N ASP A 96 12.45 9.19 -3.44
CA ASP A 96 13.43 8.09 -3.38
C ASP A 96 13.36 7.29 -2.06
N GLN A 97 12.83 7.89 -0.99
CA GLN A 97 12.62 7.21 0.30
C GLN A 97 11.53 6.13 0.25
N PHE A 98 10.69 6.12 -0.78
CA PHE A 98 9.58 5.17 -0.96
C PHE A 98 9.84 4.14 -2.07
N VAL A 99 10.97 4.25 -2.79
CA VAL A 99 11.33 3.37 -3.91
C VAL A 99 12.03 2.09 -3.42
N THR A 100 12.52 2.07 -2.18
CA THR A 100 13.28 0.94 -1.63
C THR A 100 12.59 0.40 -0.38
N PRO A 101 12.20 -0.89 -0.33
CA PRO A 101 11.75 -1.49 0.93
C PRO A 101 12.91 -1.46 1.93
N PRO A 102 12.68 -1.09 3.20
CA PRO A 102 13.72 -1.16 4.22
C PRO A 102 14.20 -2.62 4.33
N GLU A 103 15.51 -2.83 4.20
CA GLU A 103 16.17 -4.13 4.20
C GLU A 103 15.76 -5.03 5.38
N GLU A 104 14.87 -6.00 5.16
CA GLU A 104 14.89 -7.25 5.91
C GLU A 104 15.85 -8.22 5.23
N GLY A 105 17.16 -8.01 5.41
CA GLY A 105 18.19 -9.05 5.23
C GLY A 105 18.37 -9.67 3.84
N GLY A 106 17.79 -9.10 2.78
CA GLY A 106 17.98 -9.54 1.40
C GLY A 106 19.11 -8.77 0.72
N ASP A 107 20.11 -9.49 0.20
CA ASP A 107 21.23 -8.99 -0.59
C ASP A 107 20.78 -7.90 -1.59
N LEU A 108 21.27 -6.66 -1.41
CA LEU A 108 20.97 -5.49 -2.25
C LEU A 108 21.63 -5.53 -3.63
N SER A 109 21.93 -6.72 -4.16
CA SER A 109 22.40 -6.88 -5.55
C SER A 109 21.29 -6.60 -6.58
N PHE A 110 20.02 -6.47 -6.14
CA PHE A 110 18.87 -6.17 -7.00
C PHE A 110 18.69 -4.68 -7.35
N LEU A 111 19.30 -3.75 -6.60
CA LEU A 111 19.18 -2.30 -6.88
C LEU A 111 20.19 -1.78 -7.91
N SER A 112 21.09 -2.63 -8.42
CA SER A 112 22.07 -2.28 -9.45
C SER A 112 21.62 -2.61 -10.88
N VAL A 113 20.32 -2.78 -11.14
CA VAL A 113 19.80 -3.03 -12.50
C VAL A 113 19.21 -1.75 -13.08
N VAL A 114 20.09 -0.78 -13.34
CA VAL A 114 19.81 0.35 -14.24
C VAL A 114 19.90 -0.09 -15.72
N ASN A 115 19.91 -1.39 -16.05
CA ASN A 115 20.15 -1.81 -17.43
C ASN A 115 19.48 -3.08 -17.97
N ASP A 116 18.66 -3.83 -17.23
CA ASP A 116 17.94 -4.97 -17.82
C ASP A 116 16.64 -5.29 -17.05
N GLY A 117 15.57 -4.57 -17.40
CA GLY A 117 14.23 -5.13 -17.57
C GLY A 117 13.59 -6.02 -16.49
N VAL A 118 13.78 -5.77 -15.19
CA VAL A 118 13.00 -6.47 -14.15
C VAL A 118 12.37 -5.46 -13.19
N HIS A 119 11.03 -5.51 -13.16
CA HIS A 119 10.14 -4.58 -12.48
C HIS A 119 10.27 -4.65 -10.96
N THR A 120 10.91 -3.66 -10.35
CA THR A 120 10.62 -3.31 -8.95
C THR A 120 9.17 -2.86 -8.90
N SER A 121 8.32 -3.51 -8.11
CA SER A 121 6.95 -3.04 -7.92
C SER A 121 7.02 -1.67 -7.27
N TYR A 122 6.55 -0.64 -7.97
CA TYR A 122 6.50 0.73 -7.46
C TYR A 122 5.42 0.90 -6.38
N GLY A 123 4.91 -0.18 -5.77
CA GLY A 123 3.67 -0.19 -5.00
C GLY A 123 3.56 0.90 -3.93
N ALA A 124 4.62 1.17 -3.15
CA ALA A 124 4.58 2.25 -2.16
C ALA A 124 4.62 3.66 -2.80
N LEU A 125 5.34 3.82 -3.92
CA LEU A 125 5.34 5.06 -4.69
C LEU A 125 4.01 5.25 -5.43
N ASP A 126 3.41 4.19 -5.94
CA ASP A 126 2.10 4.20 -6.59
C ASP A 126 1.04 4.62 -5.57
N VAL A 127 1.00 3.99 -4.39
CA VAL A 127 0.13 4.41 -3.27
C VAL A 127 0.36 5.87 -2.87
N LEU A 128 1.60 6.34 -2.87
CA LEU A 128 1.91 7.73 -2.57
C LEU A 128 1.37 8.68 -3.65
N VAL A 129 1.59 8.36 -4.92
CA VAL A 129 1.15 9.16 -6.07
C VAL A 129 -0.38 9.18 -6.14
N ASP A 130 -1.02 8.02 -6.04
CA ASP A 130 -2.47 7.87 -6.05
C ASP A 130 -3.10 8.65 -4.89
N GLY A 131 -2.54 8.54 -3.69
CA GLY A 131 -2.98 9.27 -2.50
C GLY A 131 -2.79 10.80 -2.60
N ILE A 132 -1.69 11.27 -3.20
CA ILE A 132 -1.43 12.71 -3.40
C ILE A 132 -2.39 13.31 -4.40
N PHE A 133 -2.64 12.62 -5.52
CA PHE A 133 -3.38 13.15 -6.65
C PHE A 133 -4.85 12.71 -6.70
N GLY A 134 -5.27 11.81 -5.82
CA GLY A 134 -6.61 11.23 -5.83
C GLY A 134 -6.88 10.40 -7.08
N LEU A 135 -5.85 9.73 -7.61
CA LEU A 135 -5.97 8.87 -8.79
C LEU A 135 -6.54 7.54 -8.33
N GLN A 136 -7.86 7.40 -8.34
CA GLN A 136 -8.52 6.13 -7.98
C GLN A 136 -8.75 5.23 -9.19
N ASP A 137 -8.80 5.80 -10.39
CA ASP A 137 -9.06 5.07 -11.62
C ASP A 137 -8.06 5.48 -12.72
N ALA A 138 -7.53 4.47 -13.42
CA ALA A 138 -6.84 4.72 -14.67
C ALA A 138 -7.82 5.40 -15.64
N PRO A 139 -7.40 6.46 -16.37
CA PRO A 139 -8.27 7.12 -17.31
C PRO A 139 -8.79 6.11 -18.33
N ALA A 140 -10.10 6.14 -18.60
CA ALA A 140 -10.70 5.25 -19.58
C ALA A 140 -9.94 5.39 -20.92
N PRO A 141 -9.57 4.27 -21.57
CA PRO A 141 -8.83 4.32 -22.81
C PRO A 141 -9.64 5.10 -23.85
N THR A 142 -9.08 6.20 -24.32
CA THR A 142 -9.73 7.08 -25.31
C THR A 142 -9.53 6.60 -26.76
N VAL A 143 -8.66 5.62 -26.95
CA VAL A 143 -8.30 5.06 -28.26
C VAL A 143 -9.02 3.75 -28.48
N THR A 144 -9.72 3.63 -29.62
CA THR A 144 -10.29 2.37 -30.08
C THR A 144 -9.17 1.35 -30.29
N ARG A 145 -9.24 0.21 -29.59
CA ARG A 145 -8.26 -0.88 -29.70
C ARG A 145 -8.13 -1.31 -31.17
N THR A 146 -6.92 -1.25 -31.72
CA THR A 146 -6.60 -1.81 -33.03
C THR A 146 -6.00 -3.20 -32.87
N ALA A 147 -5.98 -4.00 -33.94
CA ALA A 147 -5.45 -5.36 -33.94
C ALA A 147 -3.95 -5.45 -33.58
N GLU A 148 -3.23 -4.33 -33.60
CA GLU A 148 -1.80 -4.25 -33.28
C GLU A 148 -1.53 -3.82 -31.83
N MET A 149 -2.57 -3.50 -31.04
CA MET A 149 -2.40 -3.10 -29.64
C MET A 149 -2.31 -4.33 -28.72
N VAL A 150 -1.26 -4.37 -27.91
CA VAL A 150 -1.08 -5.38 -26.86
C VAL A 150 -1.93 -4.99 -25.64
N HIS A 151 -2.88 -5.85 -25.27
CA HIS A 151 -3.59 -5.74 -24.00
C HIS A 151 -2.76 -6.47 -22.94
N CYS A 152 -2.22 -5.73 -21.96
CA CYS A 152 -1.71 -6.36 -20.75
C CYS A 152 -2.91 -6.80 -19.91
N GLU A 153 -3.07 -8.12 -19.74
CA GLU A 153 -3.91 -8.70 -18.71
C GLU A 153 -3.05 -8.90 -17.46
N GLU A 154 -3.53 -8.43 -16.32
CA GLU A 154 -2.92 -8.74 -15.04
C GLU A 154 -3.00 -10.26 -14.83
N THR A 155 -1.84 -10.88 -14.63
CA THR A 155 -1.79 -12.31 -14.36
C THR A 155 -2.33 -12.53 -12.95
N PRO A 156 -3.40 -13.31 -12.77
CA PRO A 156 -3.96 -13.53 -11.43
C PRO A 156 -2.89 -14.17 -10.55
N ALA A 157 -2.68 -13.61 -9.36
CA ALA A 157 -1.83 -14.21 -8.34
C ALA A 157 -2.37 -15.61 -8.01
N LEU A 158 -1.52 -16.63 -8.17
CA LEU A 158 -1.82 -18.04 -7.85
C LEU A 158 -1.78 -18.29 -6.34
#